data_AF-A0A535A5Z3-F1
#
_entry.id   AF-A0A535A5Z3-F1
#
_cell.length_a   1.000
_cell.length_b   1.000
_cell.length_c   1.000
_cell.angle_alpha   90.00
_cell.angle_beta   90.00
_cell.angle_gamma   90.00
#
_symmetry.space_group_name_H-M   'P 1'
#
loop_
_entity.id
_entity.type
_entity.pdbx_description
1 polymer ?
#
loop_
_entity_poly.entity_id
_entity_poly.type
_entity_poly.pdbx_seq_one_letter_code
_entity_poly.pdbx_strand_id
1 'polypeptide(L)'
;MTSRRPPLEQLTARWRARHEARRSSLAQAGTLPAADPEREARARTFFPWSSESPAEYAARHGAEMIGYTYDAYTYTDPALQAWLVELGEILRARGRRC
;
A
#
# COMPACT_ATOMS: atom_id res chain seq x y z
N MET A 1 32.96 -22.16 3.49
CA MET A 1 32.10 -21.11 4.09
C MET A 1 30.72 -21.20 3.43
N THR A 2 29.78 -21.91 4.03
CA THR A 2 28.42 -22.04 3.49
C THR A 2 27.61 -20.79 3.84
N SER A 3 27.42 -19.90 2.86
CA SER A 3 26.51 -18.77 2.99
C SER A 3 25.09 -19.27 3.20
N ARG A 4 24.62 -19.23 4.46
CA ARG A 4 23.24 -19.57 4.81
C ARG A 4 22.33 -18.47 4.27
N ARG A 5 21.53 -18.78 3.24
CA ARG A 5 20.54 -17.82 2.70
C ARG A 5 19.58 -17.39 3.80
N PRO A 6 19.26 -16.09 3.92
CA PRO A 6 18.31 -15.62 4.91
C PRO A 6 16.91 -16.21 4.64
N PRO A 7 16.11 -16.48 5.69
CA PRO A 7 14.72 -16.90 5.55
C PRO A 7 13.89 -15.90 4.75
N LEU A 8 12.89 -16.38 4.01
CA LEU A 8 11.99 -15.53 3.20
C LEU A 8 11.32 -14.43 4.01
N GLU A 9 10.93 -14.72 5.25
CA GLU A 9 10.31 -13.72 6.15
C GLU A 9 11.22 -12.52 6.41
N GLN A 10 12.52 -12.76 6.64
CA GLN A 10 13.48 -11.67 6.84
C GLN A 10 13.66 -10.84 5.57
N LEU A 11 13.66 -11.47 4.40
CA LEU A 11 13.74 -10.76 3.12
C LEU A 11 12.48 -9.93 2.89
N THR A 12 11.30 -10.48 3.15
CA THR A 12 10.02 -9.78 3.04
C THR A 12 9.94 -8.60 4.02
N ALA A 13 10.37 -8.78 5.28
CA ALA A 13 10.41 -7.71 6.27
C ALA A 13 11.36 -6.57 5.86
N ARG A 14 12.58 -6.90 5.40
CA ARG A 14 13.54 -5.92 4.89
C ARG A 14 13.04 -5.17 3.66
N TRP A 15 12.40 -5.88 2.74
CA TRP A 15 11.78 -5.28 1.58
C TRP A 15 10.66 -4.31 1.98
N ARG A 16 9.75 -4.72 2.88
CA ARG A 16 8.68 -3.84 3.39
C ARG A 16 9.22 -2.58 4.04
N ALA A 17 10.21 -2.71 4.93
CA ALA A 17 10.81 -1.57 5.61
C ALA A 17 11.44 -0.57 4.63
N ARG A 18 12.18 -1.07 3.62
CA ARG A 18 12.78 -0.22 2.58
C ARG A 18 11.72 0.46 1.71
N HIS A 19 10.68 -0.28 1.34
CA HIS A 19 9.59 0.24 0.54
C HIS A 19 8.85 1.35 1.29
N GLU A 20 8.53 1.13 2.56
CA GLU A 20 7.82 2.10 3.40
C GLU A 20 8.66 3.37 3.64
N ALA A 21 9.96 3.23 3.88
CA ALA A 21 10.86 4.38 4.01
C ALA A 21 10.90 5.22 2.72
N ARG A 22 11.00 4.55 1.56
CA ARG A 22 10.99 5.22 0.25
C ARG A 22 9.66 5.94 0.02
N ARG A 23 8.54 5.26 0.21
CA ARG A 23 7.19 5.82 0.05
C ARG A 23 7.01 7.05 0.94
N SER A 24 7.38 6.93 2.22
CA SER A 24 7.28 8.04 3.18
C SER A 24 8.09 9.26 2.75
N SER A 25 9.32 9.04 2.28
CA SER A 25 10.19 10.11 1.78
C SER A 25 9.61 10.78 0.51
N LEU A 26 9.11 10.00 -0.44
CA LEU A 26 8.49 10.52 -1.67
C LEU A 26 7.18 11.26 -1.38
N ALA A 27 6.37 10.75 -0.47
CA ALA A 27 5.12 11.38 -0.05
C ALA A 27 5.38 12.74 0.62
N GLN A 28 6.37 12.82 1.53
CA GLN A 28 6.79 14.08 2.15
C GLN A 28 7.32 15.09 1.14
N ALA A 29 8.02 14.62 0.10
CA ALA A 29 8.52 15.47 -0.97
C ALA A 29 7.44 15.83 -2.03
N GLY A 30 6.25 15.21 -1.98
CA GLY A 30 5.22 15.38 -3.01
C GLY A 30 5.61 14.78 -4.38
N THR A 31 6.53 13.82 -4.42
CA THR A 31 7.12 13.25 -5.64
C THR A 31 6.78 11.78 -5.85
N LEU A 32 5.64 11.32 -5.34
CA LEU A 32 5.15 9.98 -5.65
C LEU A 32 4.97 9.83 -7.17
N PRO A 33 5.38 8.68 -7.75
CA PRO A 33 5.20 8.44 -9.16
C PRO A 33 3.71 8.37 -9.51
N ALA A 34 3.36 8.84 -10.71
CA ALA A 34 2.04 8.60 -11.28
C ALA A 34 1.80 7.09 -11.44
N ALA A 35 0.59 6.64 -11.14
CA ALA A 35 0.15 5.30 -11.47
C ALA A 35 0.14 5.13 -12.99
N ASP A 36 0.69 4.02 -13.48
CA ASP A 36 0.52 3.67 -14.88
C ASP A 36 -0.96 3.33 -15.17
N PRO A 37 -1.41 3.41 -16.44
CA PRO A 37 -2.81 3.19 -16.80
C PRO A 37 -3.34 1.81 -16.38
N GLU A 38 -2.51 0.76 -16.37
CA GLU A 38 -2.95 -0.58 -15.97
C GLU A 38 -3.18 -0.67 -14.46
N ARG A 39 -2.31 -0.04 -13.66
CA ARG A 39 -2.46 0.07 -12.22
C ARG A 39 -3.70 0.89 -11.89
N GLU A 40 -3.92 2.00 -12.58
CA GLU A 40 -5.10 2.84 -12.37
C GLU A 40 -6.40 2.08 -12.75
N ALA A 41 -6.40 1.34 -13.86
CA ALA A 41 -7.52 0.46 -14.24
C ALA A 41 -7.79 -0.65 -13.20
N ARG A 42 -6.73 -1.27 -12.68
CA ARG A 42 -6.83 -2.27 -11.60
C ARG A 42 -7.41 -1.65 -10.32
N ALA A 43 -6.92 -0.47 -9.92
CA ALA A 43 -7.44 0.22 -8.75
C ALA A 43 -8.94 0.48 -8.89
N ARG A 44 -9.38 0.93 -10.08
CA ARG A 44 -10.81 1.14 -10.37
C ARG A 44 -11.65 -0.13 -10.41
N THR A 45 -11.04 -1.27 -10.68
CA THR A 45 -11.76 -2.55 -10.77
C THR A 45 -11.91 -3.21 -9.40
N PHE A 46 -10.89 -3.11 -8.55
CA PHE A 46 -10.81 -3.89 -7.32
C PHE A 46 -11.18 -3.13 -6.05
N PHE A 47 -11.16 -1.80 -6.08
CA PHE A 47 -11.50 -1.00 -4.91
C PHE A 47 -12.88 -0.37 -5.08
N PRO A 48 -13.77 -0.50 -4.08
CA PRO A 48 -15.12 0.09 -4.13
C PRO A 48 -15.15 1.54 -3.61
N TRP A 49 -14.25 2.41 -4.10
CA TRP A 49 -14.04 3.76 -3.52
C TRP A 49 -15.28 4.68 -3.53
N SER A 50 -16.26 4.39 -4.38
CA SER A 50 -17.50 5.15 -4.50
C SER A 50 -18.65 4.62 -3.65
N SER A 51 -18.57 3.40 -3.13
CA SER A 51 -19.68 2.71 -2.46
C SER A 51 -19.37 2.21 -1.05
N GLU A 52 -18.09 2.13 -0.67
CA GLU A 52 -17.65 1.63 0.63
C GLU A 52 -16.49 2.47 1.16
N SER A 53 -16.46 2.71 2.46
CA SER A 53 -15.36 3.47 3.08
C SER A 53 -14.07 2.64 3.19
N PRO A 54 -12.89 3.28 3.26
CA PRO A 54 -11.63 2.59 3.49
C PRO A 54 -11.62 1.75 4.78
N ALA A 55 -12.28 2.25 5.83
CA ALA A 55 -12.37 1.59 7.13
C ALA A 55 -13.20 0.30 7.09
N GLU A 56 -14.35 0.33 6.43
CA GLU A 56 -15.21 -0.85 6.23
C GLU A 56 -14.48 -1.91 5.38
N TYR A 57 -13.88 -1.48 4.28
CA TYR A 57 -13.10 -2.36 3.41
C TYR A 57 -11.93 -3.01 4.16
N ALA A 58 -11.18 -2.22 4.95
CA ALA A 58 -10.07 -2.72 5.76
C ALA A 58 -10.54 -3.68 6.88
N ALA A 59 -11.74 -3.50 7.43
CA ALA A 59 -12.29 -4.41 8.42
C ALA A 59 -12.59 -5.79 7.82
N ARG A 60 -13.05 -5.82 6.56
CA ARG A 60 -13.39 -7.06 5.84
C ARG A 60 -12.18 -7.77 5.25
N HIS A 61 -11.28 -7.01 4.62
CA HIS A 61 -10.22 -7.55 3.77
C HIS A 61 -8.81 -7.32 4.32
N GLY A 62 -8.64 -6.41 5.28
CA GLY A 62 -7.33 -5.88 5.67
C GLY A 62 -6.34 -6.91 6.22
N ALA A 63 -6.82 -8.06 6.74
CA ALA A 63 -5.95 -9.15 7.20
C ALA A 63 -5.16 -9.80 6.04
N GLU A 64 -5.74 -9.84 4.84
CA GLU A 64 -5.14 -10.46 3.66
C GLU A 64 -4.33 -9.47 2.82
N MET A 65 -4.49 -8.16 3.06
CA MET A 65 -3.83 -7.08 2.29
C MET A 65 -2.37 -6.84 2.68
N ILE A 66 -1.64 -7.92 2.92
CA ILE A 66 -0.23 -7.90 3.24
C ILE A 66 0.55 -7.39 2.03
N GLY A 67 1.32 -6.32 2.21
CA GLY A 67 2.12 -5.74 1.13
C GLY A 67 1.33 -4.85 0.18
N TYR A 68 0.23 -4.25 0.64
CA TYR A 68 -0.45 -3.16 -0.05
C TYR A 68 0.54 -2.05 -0.45
N THR A 69 0.45 -1.59 -1.70
CA THR A 69 1.35 -0.57 -2.29
C THR A 69 0.61 0.49 -3.09
N TYR A 70 -0.73 0.47 -3.14
CA TYR A 70 -1.46 1.36 -4.05
C TYR A 70 -1.33 2.83 -3.64
N ASP A 71 -1.15 3.11 -2.36
CA ASP A 71 -0.88 4.44 -1.80
C ASP A 71 0.55 4.97 -2.05
N ALA A 72 1.41 4.20 -2.73
CA ALA A 72 2.74 4.63 -3.15
C ALA A 72 2.76 5.32 -4.53
N TYR A 73 1.59 5.63 -5.08
CA TYR A 73 1.41 6.23 -6.40
C TYR A 73 0.37 7.36 -6.34
N THR A 74 0.37 8.24 -7.34
CA THR A 74 -0.69 9.23 -7.55
C THR A 74 -1.63 8.77 -8.66
N TYR A 75 -2.94 8.88 -8.43
CA TYR A 75 -3.98 8.54 -9.39
C TYR A 75 -4.68 9.79 -9.90
N THR A 76 -5.20 9.71 -11.12
CA THR A 76 -5.87 10.86 -11.77
C THR A 76 -7.18 11.24 -11.07
N ASP A 77 -7.91 10.25 -10.54
CA ASP A 77 -9.15 10.49 -9.81
C ASP A 77 -8.83 10.85 -8.34
N PRO A 78 -9.15 12.08 -7.88
CA PRO A 78 -8.82 12.52 -6.53
C PRO A 78 -9.61 11.77 -5.45
N ALA A 79 -10.83 11.29 -5.73
CA ALA A 79 -11.61 10.51 -4.77
C ALA A 79 -11.00 9.13 -4.57
N LEU A 80 -10.58 8.48 -5.67
CA LEU A 80 -9.83 7.22 -5.62
C LEU A 80 -8.49 7.41 -4.89
N GLN A 81 -7.76 8.48 -5.20
CA GLN A 81 -6.49 8.80 -4.54
C GLN A 81 -6.65 8.93 -3.03
N ALA A 82 -7.62 9.73 -2.57
CA ALA A 82 -7.88 9.92 -1.14
C ALA A 82 -8.23 8.60 -0.45
N TRP A 83 -9.09 7.80 -1.08
CA TRP A 83 -9.52 6.50 -0.56
C TRP A 83 -8.35 5.52 -0.41
N LEU A 84 -7.46 5.43 -1.40
CA LEU A 84 -6.30 4.53 -1.37
C LEU A 84 -5.26 4.95 -0.33
N VAL A 85 -5.07 6.26 -0.13
CA VAL A 85 -4.18 6.81 0.90
C VAL A 85 -4.70 6.43 2.29
N GLU A 86 -5.98 6.68 2.56
CA GLU A 86 -6.62 6.37 3.84
C GLU A 86 -6.58 4.87 4.15
N LEU A 87 -6.89 4.02 3.15
CA LEU A 87 -6.77 2.57 3.30
C LEU A 87 -5.33 2.17 3.69
N GLY A 88 -4.32 2.73 3.02
CA GLY A 88 -2.92 2.46 3.33
C GLY A 88 -2.55 2.85 4.77
N GLU A 89 -3.04 3.97 5.27
CA GLU A 89 -2.85 4.40 6.66
C GLU A 89 -3.47 3.44 7.67
N ILE A 90 -4.70 2.98 7.41
CA ILE A 90 -5.40 2.00 8.25
C ILE A 90 -4.63 0.68 8.31
N LEU A 91 -4.21 0.16 7.16
CA LEU A 91 -3.48 -1.10 7.08
C LEU A 91 -2.13 -1.02 7.82
N ARG A 92 -1.41 0.10 7.70
CA ARG A 92 -0.18 0.33 8.47
C ARG A 92 -0.42 0.46 9.97
N ALA A 93 -1.50 1.13 10.37
CA ALA A 93 -1.86 1.25 11.77
C ALA A 93 -2.17 -0.12 12.40
N ARG A 94 -2.78 -1.03 11.62
CA ARG A 94 -3.01 -2.43 12.01
C ARG A 94 -1.71 -3.22 12.10
N GLY A 95 -0.86 -3.14 11.08
CA GLY A 95 0.42 -3.86 11.05
C GLY A 95 1.42 -3.47 12.14
N ARG A 96 1.28 -2.29 12.76
CA ARG A 96 2.08 -1.87 13.93
C ARG A 96 1.58 -2.43 15.27
N ARG A 97 0.35 -2.97 15.31
CA ARG A 97 -0.29 -3.48 16.54
C ARG A 97 -0.15 -5.00 16.72
N CYS A 98 0.52 -5.67 15.77
CA CYS A 98 0.86 -7.09 15.82
C CYS A 98 2.36 -7.25 16.03
#